data_AF-A0A928W161-F1
#
_entry.id   AF-A0A928W161-F1
#
_cell.length_a   1.000
_cell.length_b   1.000
_cell.length_c   1.000
_cell.angle_alpha   90.00
_cell.angle_beta   90.00
_cell.angle_gamma   90.00
#
_symmetry.space_group_name_H-M   'P 1'
#
loop_
_entity.id
_entity.type
_entity.pdbx_description
1 polymer ?
#
loop_
_entity_poly.entity_id
_entity_poly.type
_entity_poly.pdbx_seq_one_letter_code
_entity_poly.pdbx_strand_id
1 'polypeptide(L)'
;MSKLDKLKQHLHSGKVYRRSDLQKWSDSVDLHLEQLQEEGLLQEFAEGLYYQPKKTAFGYAPPKDEELVRAFLDGDDFLITSYNAYNSLGVGTTQLYNETLVYNRKRNEKVKLNGRIFDFRVKSYVPESASSEFLMVDLVDNIERLAENVDLVLNQIRKAVSSLESSTLLANVDHSESDRTKEFFAEILEDDTLVCAA
;
A
#
# COMPACT_ATOMS: atom_id res chain seq x y z
N MET A 1 -35.78 -10.63 17.55
CA MET A 1 -34.56 -10.66 16.73
C MET A 1 -33.39 -10.84 17.67
N SER A 2 -32.56 -11.87 17.49
CA SER A 2 -31.43 -12.15 18.39
C SER A 2 -30.33 -11.10 18.21
N LYS A 3 -29.39 -11.00 19.17
CA LYS A 3 -28.22 -10.11 19.01
C LYS A 3 -27.32 -10.57 17.85
N LEU A 4 -27.23 -11.88 17.61
CA LEU A 4 -26.55 -12.46 16.46
C LEU A 4 -27.19 -11.98 15.14
N ASP A 5 -28.51 -11.97 15.05
CA ASP A 5 -29.22 -11.48 13.86
C ASP A 5 -28.97 -9.98 13.61
N LYS A 6 -28.85 -9.18 14.68
CA LYS A 6 -28.47 -7.76 14.57
C LYS A 6 -27.04 -7.61 14.06
N LEU A 7 -26.10 -8.39 14.60
CA LEU A 7 -24.71 -8.38 14.14
C LEU A 7 -24.60 -8.71 12.65
N LYS A 8 -25.33 -9.72 12.17
CA LYS A 8 -25.38 -10.13 10.76
C LYS A 8 -25.79 -9.00 9.82
N GLN A 9 -26.64 -8.06 10.26
CA GLN A 9 -27.06 -6.91 9.45
C GLN A 9 -25.94 -5.90 9.18
N HIS A 10 -24.87 -5.91 9.97
CA HIS A 10 -23.72 -5.02 9.80
C HIS A 10 -22.58 -5.66 8.98
N LEU A 11 -22.70 -6.95 8.67
CA LEU A 11 -21.73 -7.68 7.87
C LEU A 11 -22.00 -7.44 6.38
N HIS A 12 -20.96 -7.03 5.65
CA HIS A 12 -20.99 -6.79 4.22
C HIS A 12 -19.95 -7.67 3.51
N SER A 13 -20.39 -8.33 2.44
CA SER A 13 -19.53 -9.24 1.68
C SER A 13 -18.28 -8.54 1.12
N GLY A 14 -17.12 -9.14 1.37
CA GLY A 14 -15.80 -8.63 1.00
C GLY A 14 -15.18 -7.66 2.01
N LYS A 15 -15.89 -7.28 3.08
CA LYS A 15 -15.34 -6.45 4.16
C LYS A 15 -14.54 -7.26 5.17
N VAL A 16 -13.58 -6.58 5.78
CA VAL A 16 -12.77 -7.09 6.90
C VAL A 16 -13.13 -6.29 8.15
N TYR A 17 -13.23 -6.98 9.28
CA TYR A 17 -13.66 -6.49 10.56
C TYR A 17 -12.62 -6.86 11.61
N ARG A 18 -12.30 -5.92 12.50
CA ARG A 18 -11.62 -6.29 13.75
C ARG A 18 -12.62 -6.89 14.71
N ARG A 19 -12.12 -7.71 15.64
CA ARG A 19 -12.88 -8.07 16.85
C ARG A 19 -13.49 -6.84 17.54
N SER A 20 -12.73 -5.74 17.64
CA SER A 20 -13.19 -4.49 18.27
C SER A 20 -14.32 -3.78 17.49
N ASP A 21 -14.40 -3.95 16.18
CA ASP A 21 -15.50 -3.39 15.39
C ASP A 21 -16.83 -4.07 15.71
N LEU A 22 -16.78 -5.40 15.89
CA LEU A 22 -17.96 -6.21 16.17
C LEU A 22 -18.53 -5.98 17.58
N GLN A 23 -17.71 -5.49 18.52
CA GLN A 23 -18.15 -5.11 19.88
C GLN A 23 -19.22 -4.01 19.86
N LYS A 24 -19.27 -3.18 18.81
CA LYS A 24 -20.29 -2.14 18.64
C LYS A 24 -21.71 -2.72 18.53
N TRP A 25 -21.83 -4.00 18.14
CA TRP A 25 -23.10 -4.66 17.82
C TRP A 25 -23.35 -5.94 18.61
N SER A 26 -22.41 -6.36 19.47
CA SER A 26 -22.57 -7.54 20.33
C SER A 26 -21.81 -7.42 21.65
N ASP A 27 -22.48 -7.79 22.74
CA ASP A 27 -21.89 -7.93 24.08
C ASP A 27 -21.21 -9.30 24.30
N SER A 28 -21.32 -10.21 23.33
CA SER A 28 -20.80 -11.59 23.39
C SER A 28 -20.06 -11.90 22.10
N VAL A 29 -19.07 -11.06 21.78
CA VAL A 29 -18.37 -11.08 20.50
C VAL A 29 -17.73 -12.43 20.19
N ASP A 30 -17.06 -13.05 21.15
CA ASP A 30 -16.33 -14.31 20.90
C ASP A 30 -17.29 -15.45 20.55
N LEU A 31 -18.40 -15.57 21.30
CA LEU A 31 -19.45 -16.54 21.00
C LEU A 31 -20.07 -16.31 19.61
N HIS A 32 -20.39 -15.06 19.26
CA HIS A 32 -20.95 -14.78 17.94
C HIS A 32 -19.93 -14.96 16.82
N LEU A 33 -18.65 -14.69 17.06
CA LEU A 33 -17.58 -14.95 16.09
C LEU A 33 -17.46 -16.44 15.80
N GLU A 34 -17.47 -17.29 16.83
CA GLU A 34 -17.51 -18.74 16.68
C GLU A 34 -18.72 -19.16 15.84
N GLN A 35 -19.92 -18.72 16.20
CA GLN A 35 -21.15 -19.03 15.46
C GLN A 35 -21.10 -18.56 14.00
N LEU A 36 -20.62 -17.35 13.72
CA LEU A 36 -20.51 -16.82 12.36
C LEU A 36 -19.46 -17.54 11.53
N GLN A 37 -18.41 -18.06 12.15
CA GLN A 37 -17.39 -18.87 11.49
C GLN A 37 -17.89 -20.28 11.20
N GLU A 38 -18.58 -20.91 12.15
CA GLU A 38 -19.26 -22.20 11.95
C GLU A 38 -20.30 -22.14 10.82
N GLU A 39 -21.06 -21.03 10.74
CA GLU A 39 -21.98 -20.77 9.64
C GLU A 39 -21.28 -20.41 8.31
N GLY A 40 -19.97 -20.16 8.33
CA GLY A 40 -19.19 -19.73 7.16
C GLY A 40 -19.46 -18.30 6.69
N LEU A 41 -20.18 -17.50 7.50
CA LEU A 41 -20.44 -16.08 7.23
C LEU A 41 -19.21 -15.22 7.47
N LEU A 42 -18.37 -15.58 8.43
CA LEU A 42 -17.06 -14.96 8.64
C LEU A 42 -15.97 -16.02 8.54
N GLN A 43 -14.77 -15.58 8.19
CA GLN A 43 -13.56 -16.38 8.26
C GLN A 43 -12.46 -15.54 8.87
N GLU A 44 -11.65 -16.14 9.74
CA GLU A 44 -10.45 -15.48 10.25
C GLU A 44 -9.40 -15.37 9.13
N PHE A 45 -8.89 -14.16 8.93
CA PHE A 45 -7.87 -13.87 7.92
C PHE A 45 -6.47 -13.73 8.53
N ALA A 46 -6.42 -13.12 9.72
CA ALA A 46 -5.26 -12.97 10.58
C ALA A 46 -5.76 -12.80 12.01
N GLU A 47 -4.86 -12.86 13.00
CA GLU A 47 -5.23 -12.76 14.41
C GLU A 47 -6.09 -11.52 14.68
N GLY A 48 -7.34 -11.77 15.10
CA GLY A 48 -8.30 -10.71 15.42
C GLY A 48 -8.90 -9.95 14.22
N LEU A 49 -8.60 -10.38 12.98
CA LEU A 49 -9.16 -9.86 11.74
C LEU A 49 -10.04 -10.92 11.05
N TYR A 50 -11.31 -10.59 10.88
CA TYR A 50 -12.32 -11.47 10.31
C TYR A 50 -12.88 -10.86 9.04
N TYR A 51 -13.02 -11.64 7.98
CA TYR A 51 -13.60 -11.17 6.73
C TYR A 51 -14.88 -11.91 6.40
N GLN A 52 -15.84 -11.20 5.80
CA GLN A 52 -17.00 -11.85 5.20
C GLN A 52 -16.67 -12.24 3.76
N PRO A 53 -16.60 -13.54 3.42
CA PRO A 53 -16.20 -13.95 2.08
C PRO A 53 -17.15 -13.43 1.00
N LYS A 54 -16.58 -13.14 -0.18
CA LYS A 54 -17.37 -12.82 -1.38
C LYS A 54 -17.47 -14.04 -2.28
N LYS A 55 -18.68 -14.53 -2.51
CA LYS A 55 -18.91 -15.65 -3.41
C LYS A 55 -18.73 -15.19 -4.86
N THR A 56 -17.91 -15.92 -5.60
CA THR A 56 -17.63 -15.72 -7.02
C THR A 56 -17.86 -17.04 -7.78
N ALA A 57 -17.75 -17.02 -9.11
CA ALA A 57 -17.81 -18.23 -9.92
C ALA A 57 -16.72 -19.26 -9.57
N PHE A 58 -15.61 -18.82 -8.98
CA PHE A 58 -14.45 -19.64 -8.62
C PHE A 58 -14.42 -20.02 -7.13
N GLY A 59 -15.53 -19.80 -6.41
CA GLY A 59 -15.60 -20.00 -4.96
C GLY A 59 -15.49 -18.69 -4.19
N TYR A 60 -15.01 -18.77 -2.95
CA TYR A 60 -14.86 -17.60 -2.09
C TYR A 60 -13.61 -16.81 -2.45
N ALA A 61 -13.78 -15.54 -2.75
CA ALA A 61 -12.67 -14.63 -2.98
C ALA A 61 -12.13 -14.10 -1.63
N PRO A 62 -10.80 -13.93 -1.53
CA PRO A 62 -10.19 -13.22 -0.40
C PRO A 62 -10.68 -11.76 -0.37
N PRO A 63 -10.55 -11.07 0.79
CA PRO A 63 -10.79 -9.65 0.85
C PRO A 63 -9.82 -8.90 -0.08
N LYS A 64 -10.23 -7.72 -0.51
CA LYS A 64 -9.31 -6.82 -1.21
C LYS A 64 -8.23 -6.33 -0.25
N ASP A 65 -7.05 -6.04 -0.78
CA ASP A 65 -5.92 -5.57 0.02
C ASP A 65 -6.27 -4.26 0.75
N GLU A 66 -7.07 -3.37 0.17
CA GLU A 66 -7.48 -2.12 0.81
C GLU A 66 -8.36 -2.36 2.05
N GLU A 67 -9.28 -3.35 2.00
CA GLU A 67 -10.12 -3.68 3.15
C GLU A 67 -9.30 -4.33 4.26
N LEU A 68 -8.36 -5.19 3.89
CA LEU A 68 -7.44 -5.81 4.83
C LEU A 68 -6.55 -4.78 5.51
N VAL A 69 -5.89 -3.92 4.74
CA VAL A 69 -4.97 -2.90 5.24
C VAL A 69 -5.71 -1.88 6.09
N ARG A 70 -6.91 -1.44 5.68
CA ARG A 70 -7.79 -0.60 6.50
C ARG A 70 -8.11 -1.26 7.85
N ALA A 71 -8.50 -2.53 7.82
CA ALA A 71 -8.78 -3.32 9.02
C ALA A 71 -7.51 -3.71 9.81
N PHE A 72 -6.31 -3.55 9.25
CA PHE A 72 -5.06 -3.71 10.00
C PHE A 72 -4.59 -2.40 10.65
N LEU A 73 -4.67 -1.26 9.94
CA LEU A 73 -4.14 0.05 10.37
C LEU A 73 -5.11 0.93 11.17
N ASP A 74 -6.40 0.65 11.07
CA ASP A 74 -7.50 1.37 11.72
C ASP A 74 -7.67 2.76 11.16
N GLY A 75 -7.70 2.84 9.84
CA GLY A 75 -7.86 4.09 9.12
C GLY A 75 -7.69 3.90 7.63
N ASP A 76 -7.93 4.99 6.92
CA ASP A 76 -7.87 5.09 5.46
C ASP A 76 -6.62 5.82 4.96
N ASP A 77 -5.79 6.34 5.86
CA ASP A 77 -4.58 7.10 5.56
C ASP A 77 -3.41 6.17 5.21
N PHE A 78 -3.49 5.53 4.05
CA PHE A 78 -2.43 4.66 3.54
C PHE A 78 -2.39 4.64 2.00
N LEU A 79 -1.22 4.30 1.47
CA LEU A 79 -1.01 3.97 0.06
C LEU A 79 -0.50 2.54 -0.04
N ILE A 80 -1.23 1.70 -0.79
CA ILE A 80 -0.77 0.37 -1.18
C ILE A 80 -0.02 0.49 -2.51
N THR A 81 1.20 -0.04 -2.56
CA THR A 81 2.02 -0.09 -3.78
C THR A 81 2.90 -1.33 -3.76
N SER A 82 3.86 -1.43 -4.68
CA SER A 82 4.91 -2.45 -4.69
C SER A 82 6.12 -1.92 -5.44
N TYR A 83 7.29 -2.53 -5.22
CA TYR A 83 8.46 -2.22 -6.06
C TYR A 83 8.22 -2.52 -7.55
N ASN A 84 7.30 -3.44 -7.87
CA ASN A 84 6.92 -3.72 -9.25
C ASN A 84 6.23 -2.53 -9.93
N ALA A 85 5.69 -1.58 -9.16
CA ALA A 85 5.05 -0.38 -9.70
C ALA A 85 6.04 0.49 -10.48
N TYR A 86 7.34 0.44 -10.14
CA TYR A 86 8.38 1.20 -10.85
C TYR A 86 8.53 0.79 -12.32
N ASN A 87 8.09 -0.42 -12.70
CA ASN A 87 8.15 -0.88 -14.09
C ASN A 87 7.30 -0.01 -15.03
N SER A 88 6.27 0.68 -14.52
CA SER A 88 5.46 1.62 -15.30
C SER A 88 6.24 2.88 -15.73
N LEU A 89 7.35 3.19 -15.05
CA LEU A 89 8.18 4.38 -15.32
C LEU A 89 9.08 4.22 -16.55
N GLY A 90 9.24 3.00 -17.08
CA GLY A 90 10.08 2.75 -18.26
C GLY A 90 11.59 2.92 -18.03
N VAL A 91 12.04 2.96 -16.76
CA VAL A 91 13.45 3.21 -16.38
C VAL A 91 14.31 1.93 -16.28
N GLY A 92 13.81 0.82 -16.81
CA GLY A 92 14.56 -0.43 -16.91
C GLY A 92 14.57 -1.29 -15.64
N THR A 93 13.69 -1.05 -14.67
CA THR A 93 13.42 -2.01 -13.60
C THR A 93 12.74 -3.24 -14.18
N THR A 94 13.23 -4.43 -13.82
CA THR A 94 12.77 -5.70 -14.42
C THR A 94 12.60 -6.82 -13.40
N GLN A 95 13.12 -6.65 -12.18
CA GLN A 95 12.95 -7.63 -11.12
C GLN A 95 11.48 -7.68 -10.65
N LEU A 96 11.03 -8.88 -10.30
CA LEU A 96 9.69 -9.11 -9.74
C LEU A 96 9.78 -9.40 -8.25
N TYR A 97 9.07 -8.60 -7.47
CA TYR A 97 9.04 -8.65 -6.02
C TYR A 97 7.72 -9.26 -5.52
N ASN A 98 7.82 -10.22 -4.60
CA ASN A 98 6.67 -10.88 -3.97
C ASN A 98 6.34 -10.24 -2.61
N GLU A 99 6.22 -8.91 -2.59
CA GLU A 99 5.96 -8.11 -1.39
C GLU A 99 5.04 -6.93 -1.75
N THR A 100 4.03 -6.70 -0.91
CA THR A 100 3.18 -5.51 -0.99
C THR A 100 3.76 -4.45 -0.06
N LEU A 101 3.95 -3.22 -0.55
CA LEU A 101 4.35 -2.08 0.27
C LEU A 101 3.11 -1.32 0.74
N VAL A 102 3.12 -0.87 1.99
CA VAL A 102 2.04 -0.03 2.54
C VAL A 102 2.64 1.18 3.25
N TYR A 103 2.64 2.33 2.56
CA TYR A 103 2.99 3.60 3.20
C TYR A 103 1.82 4.08 4.04
N ASN A 104 2.09 4.42 5.30
CA ASN A 104 1.08 4.79 6.28
C ASN A 104 1.68 5.72 7.34
N ARG A 105 0.88 6.13 8.34
CA ARG A 105 1.34 7.03 9.43
C ARG A 105 1.43 6.37 10.82
N LYS A 106 1.20 5.06 10.93
CA LYS A 106 0.94 4.37 12.22
C LYS A 106 1.89 3.22 12.53
N ARG A 107 2.21 2.37 11.56
CA ARG A 107 2.92 1.09 11.75
C ARG A 107 4.11 0.97 10.82
N ASN A 108 5.23 0.49 11.37
CA ASN A 108 6.46 0.20 10.65
C ASN A 108 6.92 -1.24 10.93
N GLU A 109 6.39 -2.21 10.18
CA GLU A 109 6.62 -3.64 10.41
C GLU A 109 6.36 -4.45 9.14
N LYS A 110 7.05 -5.59 8.99
CA LYS A 110 6.74 -6.59 7.96
C LYS A 110 5.84 -7.67 8.56
N VAL A 111 4.68 -7.90 7.95
CA VAL A 111 3.67 -8.84 8.43
C VAL A 111 3.27 -9.79 7.31
N LYS A 112 3.07 -11.06 7.65
CA LYS A 112 2.53 -12.05 6.73
C LYS A 112 1.02 -12.17 6.93
N LEU A 113 0.25 -11.74 5.94
CA LEU A 113 -1.22 -11.81 5.94
C LEU A 113 -1.67 -12.74 4.81
N ASN A 114 -2.34 -13.83 5.15
CA ASN A 114 -2.80 -14.87 4.21
C ASN A 114 -1.72 -15.31 3.20
N GLY A 115 -0.53 -15.65 3.70
CA GLY A 115 0.57 -16.13 2.86
C GLY A 115 1.37 -15.05 2.13
N ARG A 116 0.88 -13.80 2.07
CA ARG A 116 1.53 -12.66 1.40
C ARG A 116 2.23 -11.77 2.41
N ILE A 117 3.36 -11.19 2.00
CA ILE A 117 4.13 -10.26 2.83
C ILE A 117 3.65 -8.84 2.56
N PHE A 118 3.33 -8.12 3.62
CA PHE A 118 3.04 -6.70 3.63
C PHE A 118 4.15 -5.99 4.42
N ASP A 119 4.86 -5.08 3.78
CA ASP A 119 5.87 -4.20 4.39
C ASP A 119 5.21 -2.84 4.69
N PHE A 120 4.75 -2.69 5.93
CA PHE A 120 4.18 -1.45 6.41
C PHE A 120 5.33 -0.49 6.76
N ARG A 121 5.30 0.70 6.18
CA ARG A 121 6.30 1.74 6.44
C ARG A 121 5.66 3.04 6.80
N VAL A 122 6.17 3.67 7.86
CA VAL A 122 5.72 5.00 8.26
C VAL A 122 6.36 6.03 7.34
N LYS A 123 5.54 6.89 6.73
CA LYS A 123 5.98 8.10 6.01
C LYS A 123 5.25 9.32 6.57
N SER A 124 5.94 10.45 6.65
CA SER A 124 5.37 11.75 7.01
C SER A 124 4.30 12.22 6.01
N TYR A 125 4.56 12.01 4.72
CA TYR A 125 3.61 12.23 3.62
C TYR A 125 3.19 10.90 2.99
N VAL A 126 1.88 10.75 2.75
CA VAL A 126 1.29 9.60 2.06
C VAL A 126 0.34 10.16 1.00
N PRO A 127 0.64 9.98 -0.31
CA PRO A 127 -0.24 10.48 -1.36
C PRO A 127 -1.48 9.60 -1.51
N GLU A 128 -2.55 10.14 -2.10
CA GLU A 128 -3.79 9.39 -2.38
C GLU A 128 -3.60 8.30 -3.45
N SER A 129 -2.63 8.47 -4.34
CA SER A 129 -2.32 7.51 -5.39
C SER A 129 -0.83 7.49 -5.72
N ALA A 130 -0.38 6.37 -6.27
CA ALA A 130 0.99 6.20 -6.74
C ALA A 130 1.15 6.80 -8.14
N SER A 131 1.17 8.14 -8.24
CA SER A 131 1.42 8.83 -9.51
C SER A 131 2.83 8.53 -10.04
N SER A 132 3.07 8.76 -11.33
CA SER A 132 4.40 8.58 -11.93
C SER A 132 5.47 9.43 -11.25
N GLU A 133 5.14 10.68 -10.89
CA GLU A 133 6.01 11.59 -10.17
C GLU A 133 6.37 11.06 -8.79
N PHE A 134 5.36 10.62 -8.03
CA PHE A 134 5.59 10.01 -6.73
C PHE A 134 6.45 8.76 -6.85
N LEU A 135 6.12 7.85 -7.78
CA LEU A 135 6.87 6.62 -7.99
C LEU A 135 8.32 6.88 -8.42
N MET A 136 8.58 7.95 -9.18
CA MET A 136 9.94 8.33 -9.58
C MET A 136 10.80 8.72 -8.37
N VAL A 137 10.26 9.54 -7.48
CA VAL A 137 10.94 9.92 -6.23
C VAL A 137 11.08 8.70 -5.30
N ASP A 138 10.01 7.93 -5.16
CA ASP A 138 9.97 6.74 -4.32
C ASP A 138 10.94 5.65 -4.79
N LEU A 139 11.17 5.52 -6.11
CA LEU A 139 12.17 4.62 -6.67
C LEU A 139 13.58 5.00 -6.20
N VAL A 140 13.94 6.28 -6.26
CA VAL A 140 15.26 6.75 -5.79
C VAL A 140 15.40 6.54 -4.28
N ASP A 141 14.36 6.82 -3.49
CA ASP A 141 14.32 6.55 -2.03
C ASP A 141 14.56 5.08 -1.69
N ASN A 142 14.18 4.17 -2.59
CA ASN A 142 14.23 2.73 -2.37
C ASN A 142 15.30 2.00 -3.17
N ILE A 143 16.10 2.70 -3.99
CA ILE A 143 16.94 2.08 -5.02
C ILE A 143 17.93 1.05 -4.45
N GLU A 144 18.47 1.29 -3.26
CA GLU A 144 19.41 0.38 -2.58
C GLU A 144 18.76 -0.89 -2.04
N ARG A 145 17.42 -0.90 -1.92
CA ARG A 145 16.63 -2.07 -1.51
C ARG A 145 16.27 -2.96 -2.69
N LEU A 146 16.45 -2.47 -3.90
CA LEU A 146 16.12 -3.19 -5.13
C LEU A 146 17.31 -4.03 -5.58
N ALA A 147 17.04 -5.23 -6.08
CA ALA A 147 18.03 -6.08 -6.73
C ALA A 147 18.26 -5.65 -8.18
N GLU A 148 18.35 -4.34 -8.42
CA GLU A 148 18.50 -3.72 -9.73
C GLU A 148 19.92 -3.16 -9.92
N ASN A 149 20.30 -2.88 -11.16
CA ASN A 149 21.53 -2.14 -11.41
C ASN A 149 21.29 -0.65 -11.11
N VAL A 150 21.72 -0.21 -9.93
CA VAL A 150 21.53 1.16 -9.41
C VAL A 150 21.98 2.22 -10.41
N ASP A 151 23.19 2.11 -10.95
CA ASP A 151 23.75 3.12 -11.86
C ASP A 151 22.96 3.20 -13.17
N LEU A 152 22.55 2.05 -13.73
CA LEU A 152 21.73 2.02 -14.94
C LEU A 152 20.36 2.66 -14.68
N VAL A 153 19.70 2.32 -13.57
CA VAL A 153 18.39 2.86 -13.24
C VAL A 153 18.46 4.37 -13.02
N LEU A 154 19.42 4.86 -12.22
CA LEU A 154 19.61 6.30 -12.00
C LEU A 154 19.86 7.06 -13.33
N ASN A 155 20.67 6.50 -14.23
CA ASN A 155 20.89 7.09 -15.56
C ASN A 155 19.63 7.12 -16.44
N GLN A 156 18.73 6.15 -16.31
CA GLN A 156 17.45 6.18 -17.02
C GLN A 156 16.48 7.17 -16.39
N ILE A 157 16.46 7.29 -15.07
CA ILE A 157 15.67 8.32 -14.37
C ILE A 157 16.06 9.72 -14.86
N ARG A 158 17.36 10.02 -14.97
CA ARG A 158 17.85 11.31 -15.50
C ARG A 158 17.28 11.64 -16.89
N LYS A 159 17.02 10.62 -17.72
CA LYS A 159 16.45 10.81 -19.08
C LYS A 159 14.93 10.89 -19.08
N ALA A 160 14.27 10.17 -18.16
CA ALA A 160 12.82 10.06 -18.12
C ALA A 160 12.15 11.23 -17.38
N VAL A 161 12.89 11.91 -16.48
CA VAL A 161 12.33 12.94 -15.59
C VAL A 161 11.71 14.12 -16.35
N SER A 162 12.26 14.49 -17.50
CA SER A 162 11.78 15.60 -18.34
C SER A 162 10.39 15.37 -18.94
N SER A 163 9.88 14.14 -18.91
CA SER A 163 8.52 13.79 -19.37
C SER A 163 7.44 13.92 -18.29
N LEU A 164 7.84 14.21 -17.05
CA LEU A 164 6.94 14.32 -15.90
C LEU A 164 6.52 15.77 -15.62
N GLU A 165 5.41 15.94 -14.91
CA GLU A 165 4.94 17.27 -14.51
C GLU A 165 5.83 17.84 -13.39
N SER A 166 6.65 18.85 -13.72
CA SER A 166 7.73 19.36 -12.86
C SER A 166 7.25 19.84 -11.50
N SER A 167 6.10 20.53 -11.42
CA SER A 167 5.57 21.02 -10.14
C SER A 167 5.15 19.88 -9.20
N THR A 168 4.57 18.81 -9.75
CA THR A 168 4.15 17.64 -8.99
C THR A 168 5.37 16.84 -8.55
N LEU A 169 6.37 16.71 -9.41
CA LEU A 169 7.64 16.09 -9.08
C LEU A 169 8.35 16.81 -7.94
N LEU A 170 8.55 18.13 -8.05
CA LEU A 170 9.19 18.95 -7.01
C LEU A 170 8.47 18.83 -5.66
N ALA A 171 7.13 18.87 -5.66
CA ALA A 171 6.36 18.67 -4.44
C ALA A 171 6.60 17.29 -3.80
N ASN A 172 6.74 16.22 -4.60
CA ASN A 172 7.08 14.90 -4.09
C ASN A 172 8.53 14.81 -3.59
N VAL A 173 9.47 15.50 -4.23
CA VAL A 173 10.88 15.59 -3.78
C VAL A 173 10.98 16.25 -2.41
N ASP A 174 10.23 17.35 -2.19
CA ASP A 174 10.19 18.04 -0.90
C ASP A 174 9.69 17.12 0.23
N HIS A 175 8.76 16.23 -0.10
CA HIS A 175 8.22 15.21 0.81
C HIS A 175 9.12 13.98 1.01
N SER A 176 10.20 13.81 0.23
CA SER A 176 11.15 12.73 0.47
C SER A 176 11.82 12.89 1.84
N GLU A 177 12.07 11.78 2.50
CA GLU A 177 12.78 11.72 3.79
C GLU A 177 14.30 11.47 3.59
N SER A 178 14.74 11.30 2.34
CA SER A 178 16.11 11.00 1.96
C SER A 178 16.79 12.23 1.39
N ASP A 179 17.79 12.77 2.11
CA ASP A 179 18.60 13.90 1.64
C ASP A 179 19.32 13.56 0.33
N ARG A 180 19.80 12.32 0.18
CA ARG A 180 20.41 11.84 -1.08
C ARG A 180 19.42 11.91 -2.25
N THR A 181 18.15 11.56 -2.01
CA THR A 181 17.13 11.65 -3.05
C THR A 181 16.91 13.11 -3.44
N LYS A 182 16.80 14.00 -2.45
CA LYS A 182 16.67 15.45 -2.70
C LYS A 182 17.84 16.01 -3.48
N GLU A 183 19.07 15.67 -3.09
CA GLU A 183 20.29 16.07 -3.81
C GLU A 183 20.32 15.55 -5.25
N PHE A 184 19.93 14.29 -5.46
CA PHE A 184 19.85 13.70 -6.81
C PHE A 184 18.86 14.45 -7.70
N PHE A 185 17.66 14.78 -7.19
CA PHE A 185 16.67 15.52 -7.95
C PHE A 185 17.04 17.00 -8.12
N ALA A 186 17.72 17.61 -7.15
CA ALA A 186 18.24 18.97 -7.30
C ALA A 186 19.25 19.05 -8.45
N GLU A 187 20.20 18.11 -8.52
CA GLU A 187 21.21 18.06 -9.58
C GLU A 187 20.57 17.96 -10.98
N ILE A 188 19.59 17.07 -11.17
CA ILE A 188 18.99 16.84 -12.50
C ILE A 188 18.04 17.97 -12.93
N LEU A 189 17.36 18.62 -11.98
CA LEU A 189 16.41 19.69 -12.27
C LEU A 189 17.11 21.05 -12.43
N GLU A 190 18.28 21.22 -11.81
CA GLU A 190 19.17 22.36 -12.09
C GLU A 190 19.82 22.23 -13.48
N ASP A 191 20.16 21.01 -13.92
CA ASP A 191 20.70 20.74 -15.27
C ASP A 191 19.71 21.18 -16.38
N ASP A 192 18.40 21.07 -16.16
CA ASP A 192 17.37 21.56 -17.10
C ASP A 192 17.33 23.10 -17.25
N THR A 193 17.88 23.86 -16.29
CA THR A 193 18.07 25.32 -16.47
C THR A 193 19.27 25.69 -17.36
N LEU A 194 20.12 24.71 -17.69
CA LEU A 194 21.28 24.89 -18.59
C LEU A 194 21.04 24.40 -20.03
N VAL A 195 19.95 23.68 -20.31
CA VAL A 195 19.72 23.08 -21.65
C VAL A 195 18.88 23.96 -22.61
N CYS A 196 18.33 25.10 -22.15
CA CYS A 196 17.63 26.07 -23.03
C CYS A 196 18.44 27.34 -23.36
N ALA A 197 19.75 27.35 -23.11
CA ALA A 197 20.65 28.43 -23.50
C ALA A 197 21.78 27.91 -24.41
N ALA A 198 21.42 27.43 -25.60
CA ALA A 198 22.35 27.25 -26.73
C ALA A 198 21.62 27.50 -28.06
#